data_AF-A0A819Z8P2-F1
#
_entry.id   AF-A0A819Z8P2-F1
#
_cell.length_a   1.000
_cell.length_b   1.000
_cell.length_c   1.000
_cell.angle_alpha   90.00
_cell.angle_beta   90.00
_cell.angle_gamma   90.00
#
_symmetry.space_group_name_H-M   'P 1'
#
loop_
_entity.id
_entity.type
_entity.pdbx_description
1 polymer ?
#
loop_
_entity_poly.entity_id
_entity_poly.type
_entity_poly.pdbx_seq_one_letter_code
_entity_poly.pdbx_strand_id
1 'polypeptide(L)'
;MYIKQWFSELPFITKGLFFIYLITGIIATYWPSYDIDVYFRNSTSIYTRLISYLYFGDILSVSYWYELVLFVIYSKSLEYEYVNLNNQKKYFICLLFGIVMILFLSILKPLQTFLLSESFVFYIIYLYNNYKNPNGTTVFTPALFVDNRYMIVLLIFVNAVFRKFYWTEYFIGITAGYIFMKLEQAKII
;
A
#
# COMPACT_ATOMS: atom_id res chain seq x y z
N MET A 1 -22.45 -15.54 1.17
CA MET A 1 -21.64 -16.51 1.95
C MET A 1 -20.15 -16.26 1.78
N TYR A 2 -19.65 -16.11 0.55
CA TYR A 2 -18.23 -15.83 0.25
C TYR A 2 -17.62 -14.57 0.90
N ILE A 3 -18.34 -13.44 0.92
CA ILE A 3 -17.82 -12.18 1.52
C ILE A 3 -17.58 -12.34 3.03
N LYS A 4 -18.52 -12.97 3.74
CA LYS A 4 -18.42 -13.19 5.19
C LYS A 4 -17.22 -14.08 5.53
N GLN A 5 -16.99 -15.12 4.71
CA GLN A 5 -15.86 -16.01 4.87
C GLN A 5 -14.53 -15.30 4.60
N TRP A 6 -14.42 -14.60 3.47
CA TRP A 6 -13.22 -13.81 3.14
C TRP A 6 -12.85 -12.81 4.24
N PHE A 7 -13.86 -12.14 4.82
CA PHE A 7 -13.66 -11.18 5.89
C PHE A 7 -13.25 -11.82 7.24
N SER A 8 -13.70 -13.05 7.49
CA SER A 8 -13.30 -13.80 8.69
C SER A 8 -11.85 -14.29 8.63
N GLU A 9 -11.30 -14.43 7.43
CA GLU A 9 -9.90 -14.80 7.18
C GLU A 9 -8.95 -13.59 7.14
N LEU A 10 -9.40 -12.37 7.44
CA LEU A 10 -8.50 -11.23 7.51
C LEU A 10 -7.80 -11.20 8.87
N PRO A 11 -6.46 -11.12 8.91
CA PRO A 11 -5.72 -10.99 10.15
C PRO A 11 -5.98 -9.61 10.78
N PHE A 12 -5.80 -9.51 12.10
CA PHE A 12 -6.37 -8.44 12.92
C PHE A 12 -5.94 -7.05 12.46
N ILE A 13 -4.65 -6.85 12.13
CA ILE A 13 -4.12 -5.52 11.79
C ILE A 13 -4.60 -5.12 10.39
N THR A 14 -4.52 -6.04 9.42
CA THR A 14 -5.04 -5.84 8.06
C THR A 14 -6.54 -5.50 8.08
N LYS A 15 -7.31 -6.20 8.92
CA LYS A 15 -8.74 -5.95 9.11
C LYS A 15 -9.01 -4.56 9.68
N GLY A 16 -8.23 -4.14 10.69
CA GLY A 16 -8.30 -2.79 11.25
C GLY A 16 -8.00 -1.72 10.20
N LEU A 17 -6.93 -1.89 9.43
CA LEU A 17 -6.55 -0.97 8.36
C LEU A 17 -7.62 -0.90 7.26
N PHE A 18 -8.19 -2.04 6.85
CA PHE A 18 -9.30 -2.08 5.90
C PHE A 18 -10.47 -1.18 6.33
N PHE A 19 -10.89 -1.27 7.60
CA PHE A 19 -11.96 -0.42 8.11
C PHE A 19 -11.58 1.06 8.15
N ILE A 20 -10.32 1.37 8.49
CA ILE A 20 -9.83 2.75 8.47
C ILE A 20 -9.92 3.30 7.04
N TYR A 21 -9.41 2.60 6.03
CA TYR A 21 -9.51 3.02 4.63
C TYR A 21 -10.98 3.18 4.18
N LEU A 22 -11.86 2.26 4.59
CA LEU A 22 -13.29 2.32 4.27
C LEU A 22 -13.94 3.58 4.86
N ILE A 23 -13.72 3.83 6.14
CA ILE A 23 -14.27 5.00 6.84
C ILE A 23 -13.72 6.29 6.24
N THR A 24 -12.40 6.36 5.98
CA THR A 24 -11.79 7.53 5.36
C THR A 24 -12.34 7.79 3.95
N GLY A 25 -12.56 6.74 3.15
CA GLY A 25 -13.19 6.85 1.84
C GLY A 25 -14.63 7.39 1.91
N ILE A 26 -15.44 6.90 2.85
CA ILE A 26 -16.82 7.38 3.08
C ILE A 26 -16.80 8.85 3.49
N ILE A 27 -16.02 9.20 4.51
CA ILE A 27 -15.92 10.58 5.00
C ILE A 27 -15.51 11.49 3.85
N ALA A 28 -14.51 11.08 3.07
CA ALA A 28 -14.02 11.90 1.98
C ALA A 28 -15.04 12.11 0.85
N THR A 29 -15.80 11.07 0.51
CA THR A 29 -16.80 11.12 -0.57
C THR A 29 -17.99 12.02 -0.21
N TYR A 30 -18.41 12.00 1.06
CA TYR A 30 -19.58 12.75 1.52
C TYR A 30 -19.24 14.05 2.25
N TRP A 31 -17.98 14.49 2.23
CA TRP A 31 -17.61 15.75 2.84
C TRP A 31 -18.13 16.94 1.98
N PRO A 32 -19.04 17.79 2.48
CA PRO A 32 -19.94 18.55 1.61
C PRO A 32 -19.35 19.74 0.82
N SER A 33 -18.06 20.03 0.93
CA SER A 33 -17.57 21.38 0.61
C SER A 33 -16.11 21.52 0.20
N TYR A 34 -15.40 20.43 -0.08
CA TYR A 34 -14.02 20.55 -0.53
C TYR A 34 -13.66 19.41 -1.48
N ASP A 35 -13.09 19.76 -2.62
CA ASP A 35 -12.38 18.80 -3.46
C ASP A 35 -11.16 18.33 -2.65
N ILE A 36 -11.33 17.19 -1.96
CA ILE A 36 -10.35 16.69 -0.99
C ILE A 36 -9.00 16.43 -1.65
N ASP A 37 -8.99 16.12 -2.95
CA ASP A 37 -7.78 16.05 -3.74
C ASP A 37 -7.05 17.40 -3.77
N VAL A 38 -7.79 18.50 -3.97
CA VAL A 38 -7.24 19.87 -3.94
C VAL A 38 -6.77 20.23 -2.53
N TYR A 39 -7.48 19.80 -1.48
CA TYR A 39 -7.06 20.01 -0.10
C TYR A 39 -5.73 19.34 0.21
N PHE A 40 -5.59 18.06 -0.12
CA PHE A 40 -4.35 17.31 0.12
C PHE A 40 -3.19 17.86 -0.71
N ARG A 41 -3.45 18.28 -1.96
CA ARG A 41 -2.42 18.85 -2.85
C ARG A 41 -1.92 20.22 -2.40
N ASN A 42 -2.79 21.06 -1.83
CA ASN A 42 -2.43 22.42 -1.45
C ASN A 42 -2.00 22.56 0.03
N SER A 43 -2.23 21.52 0.85
CA SER A 43 -1.86 21.57 2.27
C SER A 43 -0.37 21.36 2.49
N THR A 44 0.23 22.29 3.24
CA THR A 44 1.60 22.19 3.76
C THR A 44 1.66 21.51 5.13
N SER A 45 0.50 21.20 5.74
CA SER A 45 0.43 20.59 7.06
C SER A 45 0.83 19.11 7.02
N ILE A 46 1.73 18.72 7.93
CA ILE A 46 2.16 17.32 8.09
C ILE A 46 1.01 16.40 8.49
N TYR A 47 0.02 16.91 9.24
CA TYR A 47 -1.17 16.14 9.63
C TYR A 47 -2.05 15.83 8.42
N THR A 48 -2.21 16.79 7.50
CA THR A 48 -2.95 16.58 6.25
C THR A 48 -2.24 15.58 5.36
N ARG A 49 -0.89 15.63 5.28
CA ARG A 49 -0.09 14.63 4.57
C ARG A 49 -0.19 13.24 5.20
N LEU A 50 -0.23 13.13 6.52
CA LEU A 50 -0.44 11.86 7.22
C LEU A 50 -1.82 11.26 6.89
N ILE A 51 -2.87 12.09 6.85
CA ILE A 51 -4.21 11.62 6.48
C ILE A 51 -4.25 11.17 5.01
N SER A 52 -3.44 11.75 4.12
CA SER A 52 -3.37 11.32 2.71
C SER A 52 -2.91 9.86 2.52
N TYR A 53 -2.22 9.24 3.51
CA TYR A 53 -1.94 7.80 3.49
C TYR A 53 -3.19 6.95 3.52
N LEU A 54 -4.24 7.44 4.18
CA LEU A 54 -5.48 6.70 4.40
C LEU A 54 -6.50 6.95 3.28
N TYR A 55 -6.11 7.67 2.23
CA TYR A 55 -7.01 8.14 1.19
C TYR A 55 -6.64 7.57 -0.18
N PHE A 56 -7.44 6.62 -0.67
CA PHE A 56 -7.33 6.05 -2.02
C PHE A 56 -8.20 6.76 -3.07
N GLY A 57 -8.78 7.93 -2.74
CA GLY A 57 -9.74 8.62 -3.59
C GLY A 57 -11.19 8.42 -3.17
N ASP A 58 -12.11 8.77 -4.06
CA ASP A 58 -13.56 8.57 -3.93
C ASP A 58 -13.91 7.09 -3.85
N ILE A 59 -14.72 6.70 -2.86
CA ILE A 59 -15.19 5.31 -2.67
C ILE A 59 -16.06 4.81 -3.82
N LEU A 60 -16.65 5.71 -4.61
CA LEU A 60 -17.41 5.37 -5.81
C LEU A 60 -16.51 5.06 -7.02
N SER A 61 -15.21 5.36 -6.93
CA SER A 61 -14.28 5.13 -8.03
C SER A 61 -13.78 3.68 -8.08
N VAL A 62 -13.63 3.15 -9.30
CA VAL A 62 -13.00 1.83 -9.51
C VAL A 62 -11.56 1.80 -9.01
N SER A 63 -10.84 2.92 -9.13
CA SER A 63 -9.48 3.07 -8.60
C SER A 63 -9.40 2.81 -7.09
N TYR A 64 -10.32 3.38 -6.31
CA TYR A 64 -10.34 3.18 -4.86
C TYR A 64 -10.45 1.71 -4.48
N TRP A 65 -11.41 1.00 -5.10
CA TRP A 65 -11.61 -0.43 -4.81
C TRP A 65 -10.43 -1.28 -5.29
N TYR A 66 -9.82 -0.94 -6.42
CA TYR A 66 -8.64 -1.62 -6.91
C TYR A 66 -7.47 -1.50 -5.93
N GLU A 67 -7.13 -0.28 -5.48
CA GLU A 67 -6.05 -0.06 -4.50
C GLU A 67 -6.35 -0.73 -3.16
N LEU A 68 -7.60 -0.65 -2.69
CA LEU A 68 -8.01 -1.30 -1.45
C LEU A 68 -7.89 -2.83 -1.54
N VAL A 69 -8.27 -3.44 -2.67
CA VAL A 69 -8.14 -4.88 -2.88
C VAL A 69 -6.68 -5.30 -2.93
N LEU A 70 -5.84 -4.58 -3.67
CA LEU A 70 -4.39 -4.83 -3.69
C LEU A 70 -3.80 -4.72 -2.28
N PHE A 71 -4.10 -3.63 -1.58
CA PHE A 71 -3.68 -3.44 -0.19
C PHE A 71 -4.06 -4.64 0.67
N VAL A 72 -5.34 -5.03 0.68
CA VAL A 72 -5.81 -6.13 1.55
C VAL A 72 -5.15 -7.46 1.20
N ILE A 73 -5.01 -7.80 -0.08
CA ILE A 73 -4.41 -9.08 -0.51
C ILE A 73 -2.95 -9.18 -0.04
N TYR A 74 -2.16 -8.14 -0.29
CA TYR A 74 -0.73 -8.17 0.03
C TYR A 74 -0.47 -7.93 1.52
N SER A 75 -1.26 -7.09 2.17
CA SER A 75 -1.23 -6.86 3.62
C SER A 75 -1.60 -8.13 4.40
N LYS A 76 -2.67 -8.84 3.99
CA LYS A 76 -3.07 -10.15 4.54
C LYS A 76 -1.91 -11.14 4.44
N SER A 77 -1.36 -11.29 3.23
CA SER A 77 -0.29 -12.25 2.96
C SER A 77 0.98 -11.92 3.75
N LEU A 78 1.35 -10.64 3.83
CA LEU A 78 2.51 -10.19 4.59
C LEU A 78 2.33 -10.37 6.10
N GLU A 79 1.16 -10.02 6.65
CA GLU A 79 0.85 -10.22 8.07
C GLU A 79 0.94 -11.70 8.45
N TYR A 80 0.41 -12.60 7.60
CA TYR A 80 0.54 -14.04 7.85
C TYR A 80 1.97 -14.54 7.85
N GLU A 81 2.82 -14.07 6.93
CA GLU A 81 4.24 -14.40 6.94
C GLU A 81 4.91 -13.99 8.25
N TYR A 82 4.63 -12.78 8.75
CA TYR A 82 5.19 -12.32 10.02
C TYR A 82 4.59 -13.02 11.26
N VAL A 83 3.30 -13.38 11.23
CA VAL A 83 2.63 -14.11 12.32
C VAL A 83 3.12 -15.55 12.40
N ASN A 84 3.27 -16.24 11.26
CA ASN A 84 3.82 -17.60 11.22
C ASN A 84 5.24 -17.67 11.80
N LEU A 85 6.00 -16.57 11.71
CA LEU A 85 7.32 -16.42 12.30
C LEU A 85 7.31 -15.99 13.77
N ASN A 86 6.15 -16.00 14.47
CA ASN A 86 5.96 -15.48 15.83
C ASN A 86 6.40 -14.01 16.01
N ASN A 87 6.37 -13.22 14.94
CA ASN A 87 6.97 -11.90 14.85
C ASN A 87 5.93 -10.81 14.55
N GLN A 88 4.76 -10.85 15.19
CA GLN A 88 3.71 -9.84 15.00
C GLN A 88 4.21 -8.40 15.26
N LYS A 89 5.14 -8.20 16.21
CA LYS A 89 5.79 -6.90 16.44
C LYS A 89 6.57 -6.41 15.22
N LYS A 90 7.20 -7.32 14.46
CA LYS A 90 7.94 -6.94 13.24
C LYS A 90 7.00 -6.49 12.13
N TYR A 91 5.79 -7.02 12.05
CA TYR A 91 4.80 -6.52 11.10
C TYR A 91 4.41 -5.07 11.41
N PHE A 92 4.20 -4.72 12.68
CA PHE A 92 3.99 -3.33 13.08
C PHE A 92 5.19 -2.43 12.75
N ILE A 93 6.42 -2.88 13.03
CA ILE A 93 7.64 -2.14 12.68
C ILE A 93 7.72 -1.93 11.16
N CYS A 94 7.39 -2.94 10.37
CA CYS A 94 7.32 -2.88 8.92
C CYS A 94 6.31 -1.83 8.44
N LEU A 95 5.11 -1.78 9.00
CA LEU A 95 4.11 -0.76 8.64
C LEU A 95 4.57 0.65 9.03
N LEU A 96 5.07 0.82 10.25
CA LEU A 96 5.56 2.11 10.75
C LEU A 96 6.74 2.62 9.94
N PHE A 97 7.68 1.74 9.57
CA PHE A 97 8.81 2.08 8.73
C PHE A 97 8.34 2.58 7.37
N GLY A 98 7.39 1.88 6.74
CA GLY A 98 6.81 2.29 5.46
C GLY A 98 6.24 3.70 5.52
N ILE A 99 5.40 3.99 6.53
CA ILE A 99 4.79 5.32 6.70
C ILE A 99 5.85 6.40 6.91
N VAL A 100 6.85 6.16 7.77
CA VAL A 100 7.90 7.16 8.06
C VAL A 100 8.78 7.40 6.83
N MET A 101 9.21 6.33 6.16
CA MET A 101 10.14 6.41 5.04
C MET A 101 9.50 7.05 3.81
N ILE A 102 8.26 6.68 3.48
CA ILE A 102 7.51 7.28 2.37
C ILE A 102 7.25 8.77 2.67
N LEU A 103 6.96 9.14 3.92
CA LEU A 103 6.73 10.53 4.30
C LEU A 103 8.02 11.34 4.11
N PHE A 104 9.15 10.81 4.58
CA PHE A 104 10.46 11.43 4.40
C PHE A 104 10.79 11.63 2.91
N LEU A 105 10.63 10.58 2.09
CA LEU A 105 10.89 10.65 0.64
C LEU A 105 9.96 11.66 -0.05
N SER A 106 8.69 11.73 0.34
CA SER A 106 7.69 12.65 -0.24
C SER A 106 7.92 14.14 0.04
N ILE A 107 8.84 14.47 0.96
CA ILE A 107 9.24 15.85 1.26
C ILE A 107 10.41 16.28 0.37
N LEU A 108 11.14 15.35 -0.23
CA LEU A 108 12.25 15.65 -1.12
C LEU A 108 11.71 16.23 -2.43
N LYS A 109 12.21 17.40 -2.85
CA LYS A 109 11.76 18.14 -4.05
C LYS A 109 11.56 17.29 -5.32
N PRO A 110 12.46 16.36 -5.72
CA PRO A 110 12.24 15.56 -6.93
C PRO A 110 11.17 14.47 -6.77
N LEU A 111 10.76 14.17 -5.53
CA LEU A 111 9.84 13.10 -5.15
C LEU A 111 8.59 13.63 -4.46
N GLN A 112 8.29 14.92 -4.61
CA GLN A 112 7.14 15.50 -3.95
C GLN A 112 5.85 14.94 -4.57
N THR A 113 5.15 14.09 -3.81
CA THR A 113 3.79 13.63 -4.10
C THR A 113 2.87 13.97 -2.93
N PHE A 114 1.59 14.12 -3.24
CA PHE A 114 0.53 14.49 -2.32
C PHE A 114 -0.40 13.31 -1.98
N LEU A 115 -0.33 12.20 -2.73
CA LEU A 115 -1.14 11.00 -2.52
C LEU A 115 -0.22 9.84 -2.13
N LEU A 116 -0.01 9.67 -0.82
CA LEU A 116 0.96 8.71 -0.28
C LEU A 116 0.42 7.28 -0.16
N SER A 117 -0.89 7.12 -0.31
CA SER A 117 -1.58 5.84 -0.20
C SER A 117 -1.14 4.84 -1.28
N GLU A 118 -1.04 5.25 -2.55
CA GLU A 118 -0.52 4.40 -3.64
C GLU A 118 0.95 4.00 -3.40
N SER A 119 1.77 4.94 -2.91
CA SER A 119 3.16 4.65 -2.54
C SER A 119 3.24 3.56 -1.47
N PHE A 120 2.33 3.61 -0.49
CA PHE A 120 2.25 2.61 0.57
C PHE A 120 1.79 1.25 0.05
N VAL A 121 0.86 1.20 -0.92
CA VAL A 121 0.47 -0.04 -1.59
C VAL A 121 1.66 -0.66 -2.32
N PHE A 122 2.40 0.12 -3.12
CA PHE A 122 3.61 -0.37 -3.80
C PHE A 122 4.69 -0.86 -2.83
N TYR A 123 4.84 -0.19 -1.68
CA TYR A 123 5.71 -0.64 -0.60
C TYR A 123 5.34 -2.04 -0.08
N ILE A 124 4.07 -2.27 0.25
CA ILE A 124 3.59 -3.57 0.76
C ILE A 124 3.72 -4.67 -0.31
N ILE A 125 3.36 -4.36 -1.56
CA ILE A 125 3.52 -5.26 -2.70
C ILE A 125 4.99 -5.65 -2.87
N TYR A 126 5.91 -4.68 -2.77
CA TYR A 126 7.34 -4.94 -2.88
C TYR A 126 7.84 -5.84 -1.76
N LEU A 127 7.46 -5.57 -0.52
CA LEU A 127 7.91 -6.37 0.61
C LEU A 127 7.43 -7.82 0.53
N TYR A 128 6.18 -8.04 0.14
CA TYR A 128 5.69 -9.40 -0.01
C TYR A 128 6.40 -10.12 -1.17
N ASN A 129 6.37 -9.54 -2.37
CA ASN A 129 6.79 -10.24 -3.58
C ASN A 129 8.31 -10.33 -3.74
N ASN A 130 9.05 -9.29 -3.37
CA ASN A 130 10.47 -9.19 -3.67
C ASN A 130 11.36 -9.46 -2.46
N TYR A 131 10.76 -9.55 -1.27
CA TYR A 131 11.51 -9.77 -0.04
C TYR A 131 11.06 -10.98 0.79
N LYS A 132 9.80 -11.06 1.23
CA LYS A 132 9.36 -12.18 2.07
C LYS A 132 9.10 -13.45 1.28
N ASN A 133 8.54 -13.34 0.08
CA ASN A 133 8.25 -14.49 -0.78
C ASN A 133 8.82 -14.35 -2.21
N PRO A 134 10.13 -14.14 -2.39
CA PRO A 134 10.73 -13.91 -3.70
C PRO A 134 10.76 -15.13 -4.62
N ASN A 135 10.56 -16.34 -4.08
CA ASN A 135 10.53 -17.58 -4.86
C ASN A 135 9.12 -18.15 -5.02
N GLY A 136 8.11 -17.44 -4.52
CA GLY A 136 6.72 -17.80 -4.68
C GLY A 136 6.15 -17.40 -6.04
N THR A 137 4.91 -17.81 -6.27
CA THR A 137 4.14 -17.48 -7.46
C THR A 137 2.83 -16.84 -7.03
N THR A 138 2.47 -15.72 -7.65
CA THR A 138 1.21 -15.00 -7.39
C THR A 138 0.28 -15.16 -8.60
N VAL A 139 -1.01 -15.35 -8.32
CA VAL A 139 -2.07 -15.35 -9.34
C VAL A 139 -2.34 -13.90 -9.74
N PHE A 140 -1.95 -13.51 -10.94
CA PHE A 140 -2.24 -12.18 -11.49
C PHE A 140 -3.66 -12.11 -12.06
N THR A 141 -4.06 -13.14 -12.80
CA THR A 141 -5.44 -13.38 -13.25
C THR A 141 -5.73 -14.88 -13.15
N PRO A 142 -6.98 -15.35 -13.20
CA PRO A 142 -7.29 -16.79 -13.12
C PRO A 142 -6.55 -17.67 -14.13
N ALA A 143 -6.00 -17.09 -15.21
CA ALA A 143 -5.22 -17.80 -16.23
C ALA A 143 -3.72 -17.44 -16.24
N LEU A 144 -3.27 -16.46 -15.43
CA LEU A 144 -1.87 -16.01 -15.42
C LEU A 144 -1.28 -16.10 -14.01
N PHE A 145 -0.29 -16.97 -13.89
CA PHE A 145 0.56 -17.14 -12.72
C PHE A 145 1.91 -16.49 -12.99
N VAL A 146 2.41 -15.71 -12.05
CA VAL A 146 3.61 -14.89 -12.23
C VAL A 146 4.54 -15.11 -11.06
N ASP A 147 5.81 -15.37 -11.32
CA ASP A 147 6.82 -15.43 -10.25
C ASP A 147 6.88 -14.08 -9.55
N ASN A 148 6.89 -14.10 -8.23
CA ASN A 148 6.77 -12.90 -7.41
C ASN A 148 7.84 -11.84 -7.75
N ARG A 149 9.04 -12.26 -8.14
CA ARG A 149 10.13 -11.34 -8.57
C ARG A 149 9.74 -10.44 -9.72
N TYR A 150 8.84 -10.89 -10.61
CA TYR A 150 8.36 -10.15 -11.77
C TYR A 150 7.03 -9.44 -11.52
N MET A 151 6.37 -9.69 -10.40
CA MET A 151 5.04 -9.16 -10.11
C MET A 151 5.00 -7.63 -10.12
N ILE A 152 6.02 -6.99 -9.57
CA ILE A 152 6.13 -5.52 -9.57
C ILE A 152 6.25 -4.98 -10.99
N VAL A 153 7.11 -5.58 -11.81
CA VAL A 153 7.31 -5.15 -13.20
C VAL A 153 6.01 -5.28 -14.00
N LEU A 154 5.28 -6.37 -13.79
CA LEU A 154 3.98 -6.57 -14.42
C LEU A 154 2.95 -5.54 -13.94
N LEU A 155 2.90 -5.23 -12.64
CA LEU A 155 2.01 -4.20 -12.10
C LEU A 155 2.33 -2.80 -12.63
N ILE A 156 3.60 -2.46 -12.81
CA ILE A 156 3.99 -1.21 -13.49
C ILE A 156 3.45 -1.21 -14.90
N PHE A 157 3.69 -2.28 -15.67
CA PHE A 157 3.27 -2.36 -17.06
C PHE A 157 1.74 -2.20 -17.18
N VAL A 158 0.99 -2.92 -16.35
CA VAL A 158 -0.47 -2.87 -16.34
C VAL A 158 -0.97 -1.49 -15.95
N ASN A 159 -0.42 -0.88 -14.89
CA ASN A 159 -0.84 0.45 -14.50
C ASN A 159 -0.42 1.51 -15.54
N ALA A 160 0.73 1.38 -16.20
CA ALA A 160 1.19 2.32 -17.21
C ALA A 160 0.37 2.24 -18.52
N VAL A 161 -0.14 1.06 -18.87
CA VAL A 161 -0.96 0.86 -20.08
C VAL A 161 -2.43 1.20 -19.84
N PHE A 162 -2.99 0.80 -18.69
CA PHE A 162 -4.43 0.85 -18.45
C PHE A 162 -4.88 1.94 -17.47
N ARG A 163 -3.95 2.61 -16.76
CA ARG A 163 -4.29 3.62 -15.74
C ARG A 163 -3.35 4.82 -15.82
N LYS A 164 -3.70 5.88 -15.10
CA LYS A 164 -2.83 7.02 -14.89
C LYS A 164 -1.75 6.62 -13.88
N PHE A 165 -0.62 6.16 -14.38
CA PHE A 165 0.49 5.72 -13.55
C PHE A 165 1.36 6.91 -13.12
N TYR A 166 1.44 7.14 -11.82
CA TYR A 166 2.34 8.14 -11.28
C TYR A 166 3.67 7.48 -10.88
N TRP A 167 4.70 7.74 -11.69
CA TRP A 167 6.03 7.18 -11.50
C TRP A 167 6.61 7.51 -10.13
N THR A 168 6.32 8.70 -9.59
CA THR A 168 6.86 9.19 -8.32
C THR A 168 6.41 8.32 -7.14
N GLU A 169 5.12 7.99 -7.07
CA GLU A 169 4.49 7.18 -6.03
C GLU A 169 5.05 5.76 -6.04
N TYR A 170 5.18 5.20 -7.23
CA TYR A 170 5.86 3.94 -7.45
C TYR A 170 7.32 4.00 -6.94
N PHE A 171 8.12 4.96 -7.42
CA PHE A 171 9.53 5.07 -7.03
C PHE A 171 9.70 5.20 -5.51
N ILE A 172 8.86 5.99 -4.86
CA ILE A 172 8.90 6.16 -3.41
C ILE A 172 8.58 4.85 -2.69
N GLY A 173 7.49 4.17 -3.07
CA GLY A 173 7.08 2.90 -2.46
C GLY A 173 8.15 1.81 -2.57
N ILE A 174 8.70 1.63 -3.77
CA ILE A 174 9.76 0.66 -4.04
C ILE A 174 11.06 1.02 -3.31
N THR A 175 11.43 2.30 -3.30
CA THR A 175 12.65 2.75 -2.59
C THR A 175 12.52 2.51 -1.09
N ALA A 176 11.38 2.84 -0.49
CA ALA A 176 11.11 2.55 0.91
C ALA A 176 11.20 1.04 1.20
N GLY A 177 10.63 0.21 0.32
CA GLY A 177 10.67 -1.25 0.45
C GLY A 177 12.09 -1.83 0.34
N TYR A 178 12.86 -1.31 -0.60
CA TYR A 178 14.26 -1.68 -0.78
C TYR A 178 15.12 -1.31 0.43
N ILE A 179 14.97 -0.10 0.97
CA ILE A 179 15.69 0.33 2.17
C ILE A 179 15.33 -0.56 3.37
N PHE A 180 14.04 -0.81 3.60
CA PHE A 180 13.59 -1.70 4.69
C PHE A 180 14.26 -3.07 4.59
N MET A 181 14.21 -3.69 3.41
CA MET A 181 14.84 -4.99 3.15
C MET A 181 16.33 -4.96 3.46
N LYS A 182 17.06 -3.92 3.04
CA LYS A 182 18.50 -3.81 3.29
C LYS A 182 18.82 -3.66 4.77
N LEU A 183 18.03 -2.89 5.51
CA LEU A 183 18.21 -2.71 6.95
C LEU A 183 17.91 -4.01 7.73
N GLU A 184 16.87 -4.76 7.35
CA GLU A 184 16.56 -6.06 8.00
C GLU A 184 17.63 -7.11 7.66
N GLN A 185 18.14 -7.15 6.42
CA GLN A 185 19.27 -8.02 6.03
C GLN A 185 20.55 -7.68 6.79
N ALA A 186 20.78 -6.39 7.06
CA ALA A 186 21.89 -5.92 7.89
C ALA A 186 21.65 -6.10 9.40
N LYS A 187 20.48 -6.61 9.81
CA LYS A 187 20.06 -6.78 11.21
C LYS A 187 20.06 -5.49 12.03
N ILE A 188 19.85 -4.34 11.36
CA ILE A 188 19.70 -3.05 12.03
C ILE A 188 18.30 -2.92 12.63
N ILE A 189 17.31 -3.54 11.97
CA ILE A 189 15.90 -3.62 12.38
C ILE A 189 15.41 -5.07 12.40
#